data_AF-F0GFJ9-F1
#
_entry.id   AF-F0GFJ9-F1
#
_cell.length_a   1.000
_cell.length_b   1.000
_cell.length_c   1.000
_cell.angle_alpha   90.00
_cell.angle_beta   90.00
_cell.angle_gamma   90.00
#
_symmetry.space_group_name_H-M   'P 1'
#
loop_
_entity.id
_entity.type
_entity.pdbx_description
1 polymer ?
#
loop_
_entity_poly.entity_id
_entity_poly.type
_entity_poly.pdbx_seq_one_letter_code
_entity_poly.pdbx_strand_id
1 'polypeptide(L)'
;RFRATVSARPVRDAARALVALSLTVRETGAQRRRDMITQRSLRGARNARDRADTSNRLKDELLATVSHELRTPLNVIYGWIEVLRNSRDASLQTQAIDAIDRSARSLTRMVGDILDASSLA
;
A
#
# COMPACT_ATOMS: atom_id res chain seq x y z
N ARG A 1 38.54 9.73 -15.74
CA ARG A 1 38.50 10.05 -17.19
C ARG A 1 37.35 11.02 -17.45
N PHE A 2 37.65 12.28 -17.74
CA PHE A 2 36.68 13.35 -18.02
C PHE A 2 36.19 13.23 -19.48
N ARG A 3 34.86 13.27 -19.71
CA ARG A 3 34.27 13.30 -21.06
C ARG A 3 33.46 14.58 -21.20
N ALA A 4 33.92 15.47 -22.07
CA ALA A 4 33.25 16.70 -22.43
C ALA A 4 33.16 16.84 -23.94
N THR A 5 32.10 17.49 -24.39
CA THR A 5 31.98 17.97 -25.76
C THR A 5 32.52 19.39 -25.78
N VAL A 6 33.53 19.64 -26.60
CA VAL A 6 34.11 20.96 -26.80
C VAL A 6 33.73 21.43 -28.20
N SER A 7 33.07 22.58 -28.31
CA SER A 7 32.85 23.24 -29.60
C SER A 7 33.45 24.63 -29.59
N ALA A 8 34.18 24.94 -30.65
CA ALA A 8 34.75 26.25 -30.89
C ALA A 8 34.02 26.91 -32.06
N ARG A 9 33.63 28.18 -31.92
CA ARG A 9 33.11 28.98 -33.02
C ARG A 9 33.94 30.26 -33.21
N PRO A 10 34.34 30.58 -34.45
CA PRO A 10 35.01 31.83 -34.74
C PRO A 10 34.01 33.00 -34.61
N VAL A 11 34.39 34.02 -33.86
CA VAL A 11 33.70 35.31 -33.79
C VAL A 11 34.43 36.26 -34.74
N ARG A 12 33.69 36.78 -35.72
CA ARG A 12 34.21 37.68 -36.75
C ARG A 12 33.58 39.06 -36.59
N ASP A 13 34.31 40.10 -36.97
CA ASP A 13 33.76 41.46 -37.07
C ASP A 13 32.96 41.68 -38.37
N ALA A 14 32.46 42.90 -38.56
CA ALA A 14 31.71 43.30 -39.75
C ALA A 14 32.53 43.18 -41.06
N ALA A 15 33.86 43.21 -40.99
CA ALA A 15 34.78 43.04 -42.11
C ALA A 15 35.16 41.57 -42.37
N ARG A 16 34.53 40.62 -41.66
CA ARG A 16 34.81 39.17 -41.67
C ARG A 16 36.20 38.77 -41.12
N ALA A 17 36.94 39.69 -40.51
CA ALA A 17 38.19 39.37 -39.85
C ALA A 17 37.92 38.54 -38.58
N LEU A 18 38.78 37.56 -38.27
CA LEU A 18 38.66 36.75 -37.06
C LEU A 18 39.11 37.57 -35.85
N VAL A 19 38.23 37.80 -34.88
CA VAL A 19 38.54 38.64 -33.70
C VAL A 19 38.59 37.83 -32.42
N ALA A 20 37.79 36.78 -32.30
CA ALA A 20 37.81 35.90 -31.12
C ALA A 20 37.39 34.46 -31.44
N LEU A 21 37.64 33.56 -30.50
CA LEU A 21 37.15 32.19 -30.52
C LEU A 21 36.22 31.98 -29.33
N SER A 22 34.96 31.66 -29.58
CA SER A 22 34.04 31.22 -28.52
C SER A 22 34.25 29.73 -28.27
N LEU A 23 34.71 29.37 -27.08
CA LEU A 23 34.84 27.98 -26.63
C LEU A 23 33.71 27.65 -25.67
N THR A 24 32.91 26.65 -26.00
CA THR A 24 31.92 26.09 -25.07
C THR A 24 32.31 24.67 -24.73
N VAL A 25 32.55 24.42 -23.44
CA VAL A 25 32.81 23.09 -22.88
C VAL A 25 31.55 22.62 -22.17
N ARG A 26 30.96 21.51 -22.63
CA ARG A 26 29.83 20.86 -21.93
C ARG A 26 30.28 19.51 -21.41
N GLU A 27 30.22 19.31 -20.09
CA GLU A 27 30.47 18.00 -19.49
C GLU A 27 29.28 17.06 -19.74
N THR A 28 29.49 16.03 -20.57
CA THR A 28 28.44 15.03 -20.88
C THR A 28 28.19 14.08 -19.70
N GLY A 29 29.17 13.92 -18.80
CA GLY A 29 29.08 13.07 -17.61
C GLY A 29 28.13 13.58 -16.54
N ALA A 30 27.99 14.91 -16.40
CA ALA A 30 27.12 15.52 -15.38
C ALA A 30 25.64 15.22 -15.64
N GLN A 31 25.19 15.31 -16.91
CA GLN A 31 23.81 15.00 -17.29
C GLN A 31 23.48 13.52 -17.04
N ARG A 32 24.36 12.60 -17.49
CA ARG A 32 24.16 11.17 -17.27
C ARG A 32 24.10 10.79 -15.79
N ARG A 33 24.89 11.45 -14.93
CA ARG A 33 24.82 11.24 -13.47
C ARG A 33 23.49 11.70 -12.90
N ARG A 34 23.01 12.89 -13.30
CA ARG A 34 21.68 13.39 -12.90
C ARG A 34 20.58 12.42 -13.33
N ASP A 35 20.57 12.04 -14.60
CA ASP A 35 19.57 11.10 -15.14
C ASP A 35 19.61 9.76 -14.39
N MET A 36 20.80 9.22 -14.10
CA MET A 36 20.95 7.97 -13.35
C MET A 36 20.48 8.08 -11.90
N ILE A 37 20.75 9.21 -11.22
CA ILE A 37 20.28 9.46 -9.85
C ILE A 37 18.74 9.55 -9.85
N THR A 38 18.17 10.34 -10.76
CA THR A 38 16.72 10.47 -10.92
C THR A 38 16.08 9.11 -11.21
N GLN A 39 16.65 8.33 -12.13
CA GLN A 39 16.11 7.01 -12.46
C GLN A 39 16.19 6.03 -11.29
N ARG A 40 17.28 6.06 -10.51
CA ARG A 40 17.39 5.27 -9.27
C ARG A 40 16.37 5.69 -8.22
N SER A 41 16.19 6.99 -8.02
CA SER A 41 15.19 7.53 -7.10
C SER A 41 13.77 7.13 -7.50
N LEU A 42 13.42 7.26 -8.78
CA LEU A 42 12.12 6.84 -9.31
C LEU A 42 11.88 5.34 -9.14
N ARG A 43 12.90 4.50 -9.36
CA ARG A 43 12.80 3.05 -9.12
C ARG A 43 12.60 2.74 -7.63
N GLY A 44 13.34 3.40 -6.74
CA GLY A 44 13.18 3.25 -5.30
C GLY A 44 11.77 3.64 -4.83
N ALA A 45 11.27 4.79 -5.32
CA ALA A 45 9.93 5.26 -5.02
C ALA A 45 8.84 4.31 -5.53
N ARG A 46 8.98 3.78 -6.75
CA ARG A 46 8.05 2.77 -7.29
C ARG A 46 8.06 1.50 -6.45
N ASN A 47 9.23 0.96 -6.12
CA ASN A 47 9.32 -0.24 -5.31
C ASN A 47 8.72 -0.05 -3.90
N ALA A 48 8.94 1.11 -3.28
CA ALA A 48 8.36 1.43 -1.98
C ALA A 48 6.82 1.55 -2.08
N ARG A 49 6.31 2.20 -3.14
CA ARG A 49 4.89 2.28 -3.42
C ARG A 49 4.28 0.90 -3.67
N ASP A 50 4.88 0.08 -4.51
CA ASP A 50 4.36 -1.25 -4.85
C ASP A 50 4.26 -2.14 -3.60
N ARG A 51 5.24 -2.03 -2.68
CA ARG A 51 5.19 -2.71 -1.37
C ARG A 51 4.06 -2.19 -0.50
N ALA A 52 3.88 -0.87 -0.43
CA ALA A 52 2.78 -0.27 0.34
C ALA A 52 1.41 -0.65 -0.24
N ASP A 53 1.25 -0.60 -1.57
CA ASP A 53 0.02 -0.97 -2.26
C ASP A 53 -0.30 -2.46 -2.06
N THR A 54 0.73 -3.32 -2.06
CA THR A 54 0.55 -4.76 -1.76
C THR A 54 0.11 -4.97 -0.30
N SER A 55 0.75 -4.30 0.65
CA SER A 55 0.38 -4.37 2.07
C SER A 55 -1.06 -3.89 2.30
N ASN A 56 -1.44 -2.77 1.67
CA ASN A 56 -2.79 -2.23 1.78
C ASN A 56 -3.83 -3.20 1.20
N ARG A 57 -3.58 -3.79 0.02
CA ARG A 57 -4.51 -4.77 -0.57
C ARG A 57 -4.71 -5.98 0.35
N LEU A 58 -3.64 -6.49 0.96
CA LEU A 58 -3.74 -7.60 1.90
C LEU A 58 -4.55 -7.22 3.15
N LYS A 59 -4.37 -5.99 3.66
CA LYS A 59 -5.18 -5.46 4.77
C LYS A 59 -6.65 -5.36 4.38
N ASP A 60 -6.96 -4.83 3.20
CA ASP A 60 -8.34 -4.69 2.71
C ASP A 60 -9.03 -6.06 2.55
N GLU A 61 -8.33 -7.04 1.98
CA GLU A 61 -8.84 -8.41 1.81
C GLU A 61 -9.08 -9.12 3.15
N LEU A 62 -8.14 -8.96 4.10
CA LEU A 62 -8.30 -9.46 5.46
C LEU A 62 -9.54 -8.85 6.14
N LEU A 63 -9.67 -7.53 6.10
CA LEU A 63 -10.80 -6.82 6.71
C LEU A 63 -12.14 -7.19 6.08
N ALA A 64 -12.20 -7.36 4.76
CA ALA A 64 -13.39 -7.82 4.07
C ALA A 64 -13.79 -9.23 4.52
N THR A 65 -12.84 -10.17 4.52
CA THR A 65 -13.07 -11.56 4.94
C THR A 65 -13.56 -11.62 6.38
N VAL A 66 -12.84 -10.98 7.29
CA VAL A 66 -13.21 -10.88 8.71
C VAL A 66 -14.60 -10.29 8.89
N SER A 67 -14.94 -9.22 8.17
CA SER A 67 -16.27 -8.61 8.27
C SER A 67 -17.39 -9.58 7.87
N HIS A 68 -17.16 -10.42 6.87
CA HIS A 68 -18.12 -11.44 6.47
C HIS A 68 -18.23 -12.56 7.51
N GLU A 69 -17.10 -13.04 8.01
CA GLU A 69 -17.06 -14.10 9.02
C GLU A 69 -17.67 -13.66 10.37
N LEU A 70 -17.53 -12.40 10.76
CA LEU A 70 -18.15 -11.85 11.98
C LEU A 70 -19.68 -11.71 11.87
N ARG A 71 -20.21 -11.44 10.66
CA ARG A 71 -21.67 -11.29 10.45
C ARG A 71 -22.42 -12.59 10.73
N THR A 72 -21.87 -13.74 10.36
CA THR A 72 -22.52 -15.04 10.53
C THR A 72 -22.88 -15.35 12.00
N PRO A 73 -21.93 -15.41 12.95
CA PRO A 73 -22.24 -15.67 14.35
C PRO A 73 -23.06 -14.53 14.98
N LEU A 74 -22.88 -13.28 14.54
CA LEU A 74 -23.71 -12.17 15.02
C LEU A 74 -25.19 -12.35 14.62
N ASN A 75 -25.45 -12.75 13.38
CA ASN A 75 -26.81 -13.04 12.89
C ASN A 75 -27.42 -14.24 13.63
N VAL A 76 -26.62 -15.26 13.94
CA VAL A 76 -27.07 -16.40 14.76
C VAL A 76 -27.49 -15.92 16.16
N ILE A 77 -26.69 -15.07 16.81
CA ILE A 77 -27.04 -14.50 18.12
C ILE A 77 -28.35 -13.72 18.03
N TYR A 78 -28.50 -12.83 17.03
CA TYR A 78 -29.72 -12.05 16.86
C TYR A 78 -30.95 -12.92 16.63
N GLY A 79 -30.85 -13.93 15.76
CA GLY A 79 -31.97 -14.84 15.49
C GLY A 79 -32.40 -15.62 16.73
N TRP A 80 -31.46 -16.12 17.53
CA TRP A 80 -31.80 -16.83 18.76
C TRP A 80 -32.33 -15.90 19.86
N ILE A 81 -31.89 -14.65 19.93
CA ILE A 81 -32.48 -13.63 20.82
C ILE A 81 -33.95 -13.39 20.45
N GLU A 82 -34.28 -13.34 19.16
CA GLU A 82 -35.66 -13.18 18.70
C GLU A 82 -36.53 -14.39 19.07
N VAL A 83 -36.00 -15.61 18.91
CA VAL A 83 -36.68 -16.84 19.37
C VAL A 83 -36.93 -16.79 20.88
N LEU A 84 -35.93 -16.39 21.68
CA LEU A 84 -36.05 -16.26 23.14
C LEU A 84 -37.09 -15.23 23.57
N ARG A 85 -37.24 -14.14 22.81
CA ARG A 85 -38.26 -13.10 23.08
C ARG A 85 -39.68 -13.60 22.84
N ASN A 86 -39.85 -14.50 21.86
CA ASN A 86 -41.16 -14.92 21.37
C ASN A 86 -41.61 -16.30 21.88
N SER A 87 -40.71 -17.09 22.48
CA SER A 87 -41.01 -18.45 22.94
C SER A 87 -40.81 -18.62 24.46
N ARG A 88 -41.75 -19.35 25.09
CA ARG A 88 -41.65 -19.80 26.49
C ARG A 88 -41.30 -21.29 26.62
N ASP A 89 -40.98 -21.94 25.52
CA ASP A 89 -40.56 -23.35 25.53
C ASP A 89 -39.15 -23.46 26.13
N ALA A 90 -39.04 -24.15 27.27
CA ALA A 90 -37.79 -24.33 28.00
C ALA A 90 -36.72 -25.03 27.15
N SER A 91 -37.10 -25.97 26.28
CA SER A 91 -36.14 -26.69 25.43
C SER A 91 -35.52 -25.77 24.36
N LEU A 92 -36.35 -24.93 23.73
CA LEU A 92 -35.89 -23.92 22.78
C LEU A 92 -35.04 -22.85 23.48
N GLN A 93 -35.36 -22.49 24.72
CA GLN A 93 -34.56 -21.55 25.50
C GLN A 93 -33.15 -22.10 25.76
N THR A 94 -33.03 -23.36 26.17
CA THR A 94 -31.72 -24.00 26.34
C THR A 94 -30.94 -24.03 25.03
N GLN A 95 -31.58 -24.45 23.92
CA GLN A 95 -30.92 -24.49 22.61
C GLN A 95 -30.44 -23.10 22.15
N ALA A 96 -31.25 -22.07 22.37
CA ALA A 96 -30.91 -20.70 22.03
C ALA A 96 -29.71 -20.19 22.83
N ILE A 97 -29.70 -20.44 24.15
CA ILE A 97 -28.58 -20.07 25.03
C ILE A 97 -27.28 -20.76 24.57
N ASP A 98 -27.32 -22.06 24.29
CA ASP A 98 -26.16 -22.82 23.81
C ASP A 98 -25.63 -22.33 22.45
N ALA A 99 -26.54 -21.94 21.55
CA ALA A 99 -26.17 -21.39 20.25
C ALA A 99 -25.55 -19.99 20.37
N ILE A 100 -26.09 -19.15 21.27
CA ILE A 100 -25.55 -17.83 21.58
C ILE A 100 -24.16 -17.94 22.20
N ASP A 101 -23.96 -18.82 23.20
CA ASP A 101 -22.66 -19.00 23.86
C ASP A 101 -21.58 -19.46 22.88
N ARG A 102 -21.88 -20.47 22.04
CA ARG A 102 -20.94 -20.93 21.00
C ARG A 102 -20.58 -19.83 20.01
N SER A 103 -21.56 -19.03 19.59
CA SER A 103 -21.35 -17.93 18.66
C SER A 103 -20.51 -16.82 19.29
N ALA A 104 -20.79 -16.46 20.55
CA ALA A 104 -20.02 -15.49 21.31
C ALA A 104 -18.56 -15.92 21.51
N ARG A 105 -18.31 -17.19 21.87
CA ARG A 105 -16.95 -17.74 21.97
C ARG A 105 -16.21 -17.72 20.63
N SER A 106 -16.91 -17.97 19.53
CA SER A 106 -16.33 -17.88 18.19
C SER A 106 -15.92 -16.45 17.84
N LEU A 107 -16.79 -15.47 18.12
CA LEU A 107 -16.50 -14.04 17.95
C LEU A 107 -15.27 -13.62 18.78
N THR A 108 -15.19 -14.02 20.05
CA THR A 108 -14.05 -13.67 20.91
C THR A 108 -12.72 -14.21 20.35
N ARG A 109 -12.71 -15.45 19.85
CA ARG A 109 -11.51 -16.03 19.20
C ARG A 109 -11.12 -15.25 17.94
N MET A 110 -12.08 -14.98 17.05
CA MET A 110 -11.82 -14.20 15.83
C MET A 110 -11.27 -12.82 16.15
N VAL A 111 -11.82 -12.11 17.14
CA VAL A 111 -11.30 -10.81 17.58
C VAL A 111 -9.84 -10.92 18.04
N GLY A 112 -9.49 -11.98 18.78
CA GLY A 112 -8.11 -12.28 19.16
C GLY A 112 -7.21 -12.47 17.93
N ASP A 113 -7.62 -13.34 17.00
CA ASP A 113 -6.86 -13.65 15.78
C ASP A 113 -6.59 -12.39 14.93
N ILE A 114 -7.55 -11.45 14.87
CA ILE A 114 -7.42 -10.18 14.15
C ILE A 114 -6.42 -9.24 14.83
N LEU A 115 -6.46 -9.16 16.17
CA LEU A 115 -5.54 -8.32 16.94
C LEU A 115 -4.11 -8.82 16.83
N ASP A 116 -3.91 -10.14 16.86
CA ASP A 116 -2.61 -10.77 16.68
C ASP A 116 -2.07 -10.53 15.26
N ALA A 117 -2.90 -10.70 14.23
CA ALA A 117 -2.53 -10.43 12.85
C ALA A 117 -2.19 -8.94 12.62
N SER A 118 -2.89 -8.02 13.29
CA SER A 118 -2.65 -6.57 13.19
C SER A 118 -1.41 -6.12 13.96
N SER A 119 -1.03 -6.81 15.03
CA SER A 119 0.18 -6.54 15.82
C SER A 119 1.45 -7.01 15.10
N LEU A 120 1.33 -8.02 14.23
CA LEU A 120 2.42 -8.59 13.44
C LEU A 120 2.63 -7.88 12.07
N ALA A 121 1.78 -6.92 11.69
CA ALA A 121 1.75 -6.27 10.37
C ALA A 121 2.12 -4.77 10.42
#